data_AF-A0A4Y2R498-F1
#
_entry.id   AF-A0A4Y2R498-F1
#
_cell.length_a   1.000
_cell.length_b   1.000
_cell.length_c   1.000
_cell.angle_alpha   90.00
_cell.angle_beta   90.00
_cell.angle_gamma   90.00
#
_symmetry.space_group_name_H-M   'P 1'
#
loop_
_entity.id
_entity.type
_entity.pdbx_description
1 polymer ?
#
loop_
_entity_poly.entity_id
_entity_poly.type
_entity_poly.pdbx_seq_one_letter_code
_entity_poly.pdbx_strand_id
1 'polypeptide(L)'
;MKVGFAERSEQFKTNKSTLAFIVNPLNTNTNEINIEPFRIDAGSLHMQLLDLKTEDFWSGKFTELRSKLEELEVQKCMHIAQHKWPALKEIP
;
A
#
# COMPACT_ATOMS: atom_id res chain seq x y z
N MET A 1 34.73 -17.61 19.79
CA MET A 1 34.18 -16.26 19.52
C MET A 1 33.98 -15.98 18.02
N LYS A 2 34.98 -16.20 17.14
CA LYS A 2 34.87 -15.92 15.69
C LYS A 2 33.81 -16.76 14.93
N VAL A 3 33.70 -18.06 15.21
CA VAL A 3 32.79 -18.96 14.47
C VAL A 3 31.32 -18.60 14.69
N GLY A 4 30.89 -18.40 15.95
CA GLY A 4 29.51 -18.02 16.25
C GLY A 4 29.13 -16.61 15.78
N PHE A 5 30.10 -15.71 15.58
CA PHE A 5 29.83 -14.40 14.94
C PHE A 5 29.57 -14.56 13.44
N ALA A 6 30.40 -15.35 12.75
CA ALA A 6 30.23 -15.62 11.32
C ALA A 6 28.87 -16.27 11.04
N GLU A 7 28.48 -17.26 11.84
CA GLU A 7 27.19 -17.94 11.73
C GLU A 7 26.00 -16.98 11.89
N ARG A 8 25.99 -16.15 12.95
CA ARG A 8 24.94 -15.14 13.15
C ARG A 8 24.93 -14.07 12.06
N SER A 9 26.08 -13.71 11.52
CA SER A 9 26.19 -12.75 10.41
C SER A 9 25.56 -13.31 9.13
N GLU A 10 25.76 -14.59 8.83
CA GLU A 10 25.11 -15.24 7.68
C GLU A 10 23.59 -15.36 7.89
N GLN A 11 23.13 -15.75 9.08
CA GLN A 11 21.69 -15.75 9.42
C GLN A 11 21.06 -14.36 9.30
N PHE A 12 21.79 -13.30 9.62
CA PHE A 12 21.30 -11.94 9.44
C PHE A 12 21.12 -11.59 7.96
N LYS A 13 22.07 -12.00 7.10
CA LYS A 13 21.96 -11.77 5.65
C LYS A 13 20.75 -12.50 5.05
N THR A 14 20.44 -13.72 5.50
CA THR A 14 19.28 -14.47 5.02
C THR A 14 17.95 -13.89 5.49
N ASN A 15 17.93 -13.17 6.62
CA ASN A 15 16.74 -12.49 7.14
C ASN A 15 16.57 -11.05 6.63
N LYS A 16 17.41 -10.59 5.69
CA LYS A 16 17.36 -9.22 5.18
C LYS A 16 15.98 -8.86 4.61
N SER A 17 15.38 -9.74 3.80
CA SER A 17 14.06 -9.51 3.23
C SER A 17 12.95 -9.55 4.29
N THR A 18 13.07 -10.39 5.33
CA THR A 18 12.17 -10.38 6.49
C THR A 18 12.25 -9.06 7.27
N LEU A 19 13.44 -8.47 7.43
CA LEU A 19 13.59 -7.15 8.06
C LEU A 19 13.04 -6.03 7.18
N ALA A 20 13.26 -6.09 5.86
CA ALA A 20 12.69 -5.14 4.92
C ALA A 20 11.15 -5.18 4.92
N PHE A 21 10.58 -6.38 5.06
CA PHE A 21 9.14 -6.58 5.16
C PHE A 21 8.50 -5.83 6.34
N ILE A 22 9.17 -5.81 7.50
CA ILE A 22 8.68 -5.09 8.70
C ILE A 22 8.60 -3.58 8.43
N VAL A 23 9.53 -3.04 7.66
CA VAL A 23 9.60 -1.59 7.37
C VAL A 23 8.67 -1.21 6.21
N ASN A 24 8.60 -2.05 5.18
CA ASN A 24 7.79 -1.80 4.00
C ASN A 24 7.19 -3.12 3.44
N PRO A 25 6.04 -3.55 3.97
CA PRO A 25 5.47 -4.85 3.63
C PRO A 25 4.99 -4.94 2.18
N LEU A 26 4.56 -3.82 1.59
CA LEU A 26 4.01 -3.76 0.24
C LEU A 26 5.07 -3.89 -0.85
N ASN A 27 6.29 -3.41 -0.60
CA ASN A 27 7.38 -3.36 -1.59
C ASN A 27 8.36 -4.54 -1.46
N THR A 28 8.18 -5.43 -0.49
CA THR A 28 9.11 -6.53 -0.26
C THR A 28 8.77 -7.73 -1.15
N ASN A 29 9.79 -8.39 -1.70
CA ASN A 29 9.61 -9.65 -2.42
C ASN A 29 9.16 -10.75 -1.45
N THR A 30 7.90 -11.16 -1.56
CA THR A 30 7.27 -12.14 -0.67
C THR A 30 7.92 -13.52 -0.75
N ASN A 31 8.56 -13.85 -1.87
CA ASN A 31 9.23 -15.13 -2.09
C ASN A 31 10.55 -15.26 -1.33
N GLU A 32 11.12 -14.14 -0.88
CA GLU A 32 12.40 -14.09 -0.17
C GLU A 32 12.22 -13.94 1.35
N ILE A 33 10.98 -13.84 1.84
CA ILE A 33 10.71 -13.71 3.28
C ILE A 33 10.98 -15.05 3.95
N ASN A 34 11.96 -15.07 4.85
CA ASN A 34 12.22 -16.24 5.68
C ASN A 34 11.18 -16.32 6.82
N ILE A 35 10.28 -17.29 6.71
CA ILE A 35 9.20 -17.54 7.68
C ILE A 35 9.38 -18.81 8.51
N GLU A 36 10.35 -19.66 8.16
CA GLU A 36 10.63 -20.92 8.85
C GLU A 36 10.86 -20.74 10.37
N PRO A 37 11.62 -19.71 10.83
CA PRO A 37 11.86 -19.50 12.25
C PRO A 37 10.59 -19.19 13.07
N PHE A 38 9.54 -18.71 12.41
CA PHE A 38 8.33 -18.21 13.07
C PHE A 38 7.18 -19.21 13.04
N ARG A 39 7.35 -20.35 12.36
CA ARG A 39 6.31 -21.38 12.20
C ARG A 39 5.00 -20.82 11.64
N ILE A 40 5.10 -19.83 10.76
CA ILE A 40 3.96 -19.20 10.09
C ILE A 40 3.60 -20.04 8.88
N ASP A 41 2.30 -20.24 8.64
CA ASP A 41 1.82 -20.86 7.42
C ASP A 41 2.03 -19.93 6.21
N ALA A 42 2.73 -20.43 5.20
CA ALA A 42 3.07 -19.66 3.99
C ALA A 42 1.82 -19.23 3.22
N GLY A 43 0.79 -20.08 3.18
CA GLY A 43 -0.46 -19.80 2.48
C GLY A 43 -1.23 -18.64 3.13
N SER A 44 -1.38 -18.68 4.46
CA SER A 44 -2.00 -17.63 5.26
C SER A 44 -1.27 -16.29 5.12
N LEU A 45 0.06 -16.30 5.19
CA LEU A 45 0.84 -15.07 4.97
C LEU A 45 0.61 -14.51 3.56
N HIS A 46 0.62 -15.36 2.52
CA HIS A 46 0.39 -14.92 1.16
C HIS A 46 -1.01 -14.29 0.98
N MET A 47 -2.03 -14.88 1.58
CA MET A 47 -3.40 -14.35 1.54
C MET A 47 -3.50 -12.99 2.21
N GLN A 48 -2.90 -12.82 3.40
CA GLN A 48 -2.89 -11.51 4.09
C GLN A 48 -2.15 -10.44 3.29
N LEU A 49 -1.08 -10.81 2.59
CA LEU A 49 -0.33 -9.89 1.74
C LEU A 49 -1.11 -9.47 0.50
N LEU A 50 -1.88 -10.38 -0.09
CA LEU A 50 -2.78 -10.07 -1.19
C LEU A 50 -3.88 -9.11 -0.75
N ASP A 51 -4.45 -9.34 0.43
CA ASP A 51 -5.48 -8.48 1.01
C ASP A 51 -4.94 -7.07 1.27
N LEU A 52 -3.78 -6.94 1.91
CA LEU A 52 -3.13 -5.65 2.17
C LEU A 52 -2.81 -4.87 0.88
N LYS A 53 -2.34 -5.55 -0.17
CA LYS A 53 -2.10 -4.91 -1.48
C LYS A 53 -3.40 -4.43 -2.13
N THR A 54 -4.46 -5.22 -1.97
CA THR A 54 -5.78 -4.88 -2.50
C THR A 54 -6.37 -3.69 -1.76
N GLU A 55 -6.23 -3.65 -0.43
CA GLU A 55 -6.62 -2.51 0.40
C GLU A 55 -5.89 -1.23 -0.02
N ASP A 56 -4.56 -1.25 -0.13
CA ASP A 56 -3.75 -0.10 -0.56
C ASP A 56 -4.19 0.41 -1.93
N PHE A 57 -4.36 -0.50 -2.89
CA PHE A 57 -4.85 -0.17 -4.23
C PHE A 57 -6.22 0.51 -4.20
N TRP A 58 -7.20 -0.05 -3.49
CA TRP A 58 -8.53 0.52 -3.40
C TRP A 58 -8.55 1.84 -2.63
N SER A 59 -7.74 1.97 -1.58
CA SER A 59 -7.61 3.22 -0.83
C SER A 59 -7.16 4.38 -1.73
N GLY A 60 -6.20 4.12 -2.64
CA GLY A 60 -5.75 5.10 -3.63
C GLY A 60 -6.85 5.47 -4.61
N LYS A 61 -7.60 4.47 -5.12
CA LYS A 61 -8.74 4.71 -6.02
C LYS A 61 -9.85 5.52 -5.38
N PHE A 62 -10.19 5.24 -4.13
CA PHE A 62 -11.20 6.01 -3.40
C PHE A 62 -10.73 7.42 -3.08
N THR A 63 -9.45 7.61 -2.77
CA THR A 63 -8.87 8.94 -2.57
C THR A 63 -8.94 9.77 -3.87
N GLU A 64 -8.55 9.19 -5.00
CA GLU A 64 -8.64 9.83 -6.32
C GLU A 64 -10.09 10.20 -6.67
N LEU A 65 -11.02 9.26 -6.47
CA LEU A 65 -12.44 9.48 -6.72
C LEU A 65 -13.00 10.61 -5.84
N ARG A 66 -12.66 10.60 -4.56
CA ARG A 66 -13.08 11.63 -3.60
C ARG A 66 -12.59 13.01 -4.04
N SER A 67 -11.32 13.15 -4.41
CA SER A 67 -10.78 14.43 -4.87
C SER A 67 -11.50 14.96 -6.11
N LYS A 68 -11.83 14.07 -7.07
CA LYS A 68 -12.59 14.46 -8.28
C LYS A 68 -14.01 14.92 -7.93
N LEU A 69 -14.67 14.27 -6.98
CA LEU A 69 -16.01 14.68 -6.51
C LEU A 69 -15.96 16.03 -5.79
N GLU A 70 -14.97 16.24 -4.93
CA GLU A 70 -14.77 17.51 -4.23
C GLU A 70 -14.50 18.66 -5.22
N GLU A 71 -13.65 18.44 -6.23
CA GLU A 71 -13.39 19.44 -7.28
C GLU A 71 -14.66 19.80 -8.06
N LEU A 72 -15.45 18.80 -8.43
CA LEU A 72 -16.70 18.99 -9.17
C LEU A 72 -17.73 19.77 -8.35
N GLU A 73 -17.82 19.52 -7.05
CA GLU A 73 -18.71 20.27 -6.16
C GLU A 73 -18.25 21.72 -6.00
N VAL A 74 -16.94 21.95 -5.87
CA VAL A 74 -16.36 23.30 -5.83
C VAL A 74 -16.66 24.07 -7.12
N GLN A 75 -16.49 23.45 -8.28
CA GLN A 75 -16.81 24.06 -9.57
C GLN A 75 -18.30 24.44 -9.64
N LYS A 76 -19.20 23.54 -9.27
CA LYS A 76 -20.65 23.83 -9.20
C LYS A 76 -20.95 25.02 -8.30
N CYS A 77 -20.39 25.05 -7.10
CA CYS A 77 -20.55 26.16 -6.15
C CYS A 77 -20.08 27.50 -6.74
N MET A 78 -18.90 27.52 -7.40
CA MET A 78 -18.39 28.72 -8.06
C MET A 78 -19.31 29.22 -9.18
N HIS A 79 -19.83 28.32 -10.01
CA HIS A 79 -20.75 28.70 -11.09
C HIS A 79 -22.08 29.24 -10.57
N ILE A 80 -22.61 28.66 -9.49
CA ILE A 80 -23.82 29.16 -8.81
C ILE A 80 -23.57 30.56 -8.24
N ALA A 81 -22.46 30.75 -7.52
CA ALA A 81 -22.10 32.05 -6.94
C ALA A 81 -21.91 33.14 -8.00
N GLN A 82 -21.51 32.75 -9.22
CA GLN A 82 -21.34 33.65 -10.37
C GLN A 82 -22.59 33.75 -11.26
N HIS A 83 -23.72 33.13 -10.89
CA HIS A 83 -24.95 33.06 -11.69
C HIS A 83 -24.76 32.53 -13.13
N LYS A 84 -23.75 31.69 -13.34
CA LYS A 84 -23.41 31.09 -14.66
C LYS A 84 -24.21 29.81 -14.90
N TRP A 85 -25.53 29.94 -15.01
CA TRP A 85 -26.47 28.83 -15.19
C TRP A 85 -26.22 27.95 -16.44
N PRO A 86 -25.78 28.47 -17.60
CA PRO A 86 -25.48 27.64 -18.76
C PRO A 86 -24.27 26.73 -18.53
N ALA A 87 -23.23 27.23 -17.85
CA ALA A 87 -21.99 26.49 -17.58
C ALA A 87 -22.21 25.30 -16.63
N LEU A 88 -23.22 25.35 -15.75
CA LEU A 88 -23.60 24.21 -14.90
C LEU A 88 -24.08 22.99 -15.70
N LYS A 89 -24.64 23.20 -16.91
CA LYS A 89 -25.11 22.10 -17.77
C LYS A 89 -23.98 21.37 -18.50
N GLU A 90 -22.78 21.96 -18.50
CA GLU A 90 -21.59 21.44 -19.18
C GLU A 90 -20.64 20.71 -18.23
N ILE A 91 -20.89 20.76 -16.91
CA ILE A 91 -20.15 19.99 -15.92
C ILE A 91 -20.53 18.50 -16.07
N PRO A 92 -19.55 17.58 -16.19
CA PRO A 92 -19.79 16.14 -16.33
C PRO A 92 -20.63 15.51 -15.22
#